data_AF-A0A8T0FQB5-F1
#
_entry.id   AF-A0A8T0FQB5-F1
#
_cell.length_a   1.000
_cell.length_b   1.000
_cell.length_c   1.000
_cell.angle_alpha   90.00
_cell.angle_beta   90.00
_cell.angle_gamma   90.00
#
_symmetry.space_group_name_H-M   'P 1'
#
loop_
_entity.id
_entity.type
_entity.pdbx_description
1 polymer ?
#
loop_
_entity_poly.entity_id
_entity_poly.type
_entity_poly.pdbx_seq_one_letter_code
_entity_poly.pdbx_strand_id
1 'polypeptide(L)'
;MGVSEVTIHGPPNLNLLYEQAESFVGLKDLKIVLKGSKRLRRSLHESVPDVSIAYVCKGHSRPGQLLLEKCADFNVPVGPLLGELKSGKDVVLPSGIVVHSKHVVSPEQVCPLFLVVECPSEEFIDPFVNEKQFEEYQADSPDSSKIASLVVHFTPPEILHTCKYQEWMQRFPVTTCHLILNGDCATVNSLAIHRIQHQLNLLHPGIFSLLHENEIVPKNVTAVQNTFQAQTLERYYLRPANGLDKTHVLNFQPNDFIEEAMNTEGFEMLLKDLHNKIQENAGISMSGELYPETIFLGTGSSIPSKLRNVSAILVKTSKNEIMVMDCGEGTYGQILRLYGKQAEDLLLQISVIFISHMHADHHLGLIMLLKQRKTALKRIQNEYKPILLIGPRNLKRWLKEYSRNFESLSLLYRFVECSSLQHDELFRSHEKNSFPECPDLSISTVPVNHALILMGSLCLLRTQTGN
;
A
#
# COMPACT_ATOMS: atom_id res chain seq x y z
N MET A 1 12.04 -12.26 -19.86
CA MET A 1 13.21 -11.73 -19.15
C MET A 1 12.81 -11.55 -17.70
N GLY A 2 13.03 -12.56 -16.86
CA GLY A 2 12.78 -12.48 -15.42
C GLY A 2 14.10 -12.20 -14.71
N VAL A 3 14.07 -11.35 -13.68
CA VAL A 3 15.21 -11.14 -12.78
C VAL A 3 15.49 -12.47 -12.08
N SER A 4 16.61 -13.12 -12.38
CA SER A 4 16.97 -14.44 -11.83
C SER A 4 17.56 -14.37 -10.42
N GLU A 5 17.86 -13.17 -9.91
CA GLU A 5 18.49 -12.97 -8.61
C GLU A 5 18.00 -11.66 -8.00
N VAL A 6 17.27 -11.75 -6.88
CA VAL A 6 16.82 -10.61 -6.08
C VAL A 6 17.56 -10.65 -4.76
N THR A 7 18.40 -9.63 -4.51
CA THR A 7 19.08 -9.48 -3.21
C THR A 7 18.21 -8.63 -2.29
N ILE A 8 17.75 -9.22 -1.19
CA ILE A 8 16.96 -8.53 -0.16
C ILE A 8 17.88 -8.21 1.02
N HIS A 9 17.98 -6.92 1.36
CA HIS A 9 18.60 -6.44 2.59
C HIS A 9 17.51 -6.19 3.64
N GLY A 10 17.70 -6.67 4.87
CA GLY A 10 16.69 -6.52 5.92
C GLY A 10 17.21 -6.86 7.31
N PRO A 11 16.33 -6.77 8.33
CA PRO A 11 16.70 -7.01 9.73
C PRO A 11 17.15 -8.46 9.99
N PRO A 12 17.87 -8.73 11.10
CA PRO A 12 18.49 -10.03 11.38
C PRO A 12 17.57 -11.25 11.36
N ASN A 13 16.26 -11.05 11.48
CA ASN A 13 15.25 -12.13 11.56
C ASN A 13 14.41 -12.29 10.27
N LEU A 14 14.68 -11.50 9.22
CA LEU A 14 13.91 -11.57 7.97
C LEU A 14 14.04 -12.93 7.29
N ASN A 15 15.19 -13.60 7.42
CA ASN A 15 15.42 -14.94 6.86
C ASN A 15 14.53 -16.00 7.52
N LEU A 16 14.31 -15.93 8.83
CA LEU A 16 13.46 -16.89 9.55
C LEU A 16 12.01 -16.78 9.09
N LEU A 17 11.52 -15.55 8.87
CA LEU A 17 10.20 -15.33 8.29
C LEU A 17 10.11 -15.88 6.86
N TYR A 18 11.15 -15.63 6.06
CA TYR A 18 11.21 -16.11 4.68
C TYR A 18 11.21 -17.64 4.59
N GLU A 19 12.06 -18.33 5.36
CA GLU A 19 12.13 -19.80 5.40
C GLU A 19 10.78 -20.44 5.75
N GLN A 20 10.00 -19.80 6.65
CA GLN A 20 8.64 -20.26 6.95
C GLN A 20 7.67 -19.96 5.79
N ALA A 21 7.78 -18.79 5.19
CA ALA A 21 6.93 -18.34 4.08
C ALA A 21 7.16 -19.12 2.79
N GLU A 22 8.38 -19.60 2.52
CA GLU A 22 8.75 -20.36 1.33
C GLU A 22 7.87 -21.61 1.13
N SER A 23 7.38 -22.20 2.22
CA SER A 23 6.50 -23.37 2.18
C SER A 23 5.10 -23.10 1.61
N PHE A 24 4.67 -21.84 1.53
CA PHE A 24 3.31 -21.48 1.08
C PHE A 24 3.22 -20.24 0.18
N VAL A 25 4.27 -19.43 0.09
CA VAL A 25 4.45 -18.38 -0.92
C VAL A 25 5.36 -18.99 -1.97
N GLY A 26 4.89 -19.10 -3.22
CA GLY A 26 5.59 -19.80 -4.31
C GLY A 26 6.92 -19.17 -4.76
N LEU A 27 7.88 -19.02 -3.85
CA LEU A 27 9.14 -18.30 -4.00
C LEU A 27 10.34 -19.23 -4.23
N LYS A 28 10.11 -20.41 -4.83
CA LYS A 28 11.09 -21.51 -4.90
C LYS A 28 12.43 -21.18 -5.57
N ASP A 29 12.51 -20.06 -6.31
CA ASP A 29 13.69 -19.66 -7.08
C ASP A 29 14.38 -18.37 -6.56
N LEU A 30 13.95 -17.81 -5.42
CA LEU A 30 14.56 -16.57 -4.90
C LEU A 30 15.77 -16.87 -4.00
N LYS A 31 16.96 -16.41 -4.41
CA LYS A 31 18.20 -16.56 -3.65
C LYS A 31 18.48 -15.33 -2.78
N ILE A 32 18.31 -15.44 -1.46
CA ILE A 32 18.60 -14.37 -0.52
C ILE A 32 20.10 -14.36 -0.17
N VAL A 33 20.80 -13.27 -0.51
CA VAL A 33 22.20 -13.05 -0.13
C VAL A 33 22.25 -12.12 1.07
N LEU A 34 22.50 -12.67 2.25
CA LEU A 34 22.82 -11.88 3.44
C LEU A 34 24.29 -11.45 3.36
N LYS A 35 24.56 -10.16 3.10
CA LYS A 35 25.89 -9.60 3.37
C LYS A 35 26.06 -9.54 4.89
N GLY A 36 26.76 -10.53 5.44
CA GLY A 36 26.99 -10.65 6.86
C GLY A 36 27.67 -9.40 7.43
N SER A 37 26.93 -8.61 8.19
CA SER A 37 27.56 -7.89 9.30
C SER A 37 28.14 -8.95 10.23
N LYS A 38 29.42 -8.79 10.59
CA LYS A 38 30.16 -9.70 11.48
C LYS A 38 29.23 -10.17 12.60
N ARG A 39 29.07 -11.49 12.75
CA ARG A 39 28.33 -12.13 13.85
C ARG A 39 28.87 -11.59 15.19
N LEU A 40 28.26 -10.53 15.70
CA LEU A 40 28.20 -10.32 17.13
C LEU A 40 27.16 -11.31 17.63
N ARG A 41 27.64 -12.37 18.31
CA ARG A 41 26.81 -13.14 19.25
C ARG A 41 26.38 -12.16 20.36
N ARG A 42 25.42 -11.28 20.08
CA ARG A 42 24.68 -10.59 21.11
C ARG A 42 23.66 -11.57 21.66
N SER A 43 23.48 -11.55 22.98
CA SER A 43 22.55 -12.44 23.66
C SER A 43 21.16 -12.30 23.02
N LEU A 44 20.42 -13.41 22.92
CA LEU A 44 19.04 -13.46 22.40
C LEU A 44 18.03 -12.63 23.23
N HIS A 45 18.51 -11.81 24.17
CA HIS A 45 17.72 -10.99 25.09
C HIS A 45 17.94 -9.48 24.95
N GLU A 46 18.88 -9.00 24.12
CA GLU A 46 18.98 -7.57 23.83
C GLU A 46 18.08 -7.24 22.63
N SER A 47 16.96 -6.57 22.87
CA SER A 47 16.14 -5.97 21.81
C SER A 47 17.06 -5.07 20.98
N VAL A 48 17.23 -5.40 19.70
CA VAL A 48 17.85 -4.47 18.76
C VAL A 48 16.98 -3.20 18.80
N PRO A 49 17.55 -2.01 19.09
CA PRO A 49 16.75 -0.79 19.08
C PRO A 49 16.10 -0.65 17.70
N ASP A 50 14.83 -0.23 17.66
CA ASP A 50 14.16 0.06 16.39
C ASP A 50 14.93 1.18 15.68
N VAL A 51 15.27 0.96 14.41
CA VAL A 51 16.07 1.88 13.61
C VAL A 51 15.24 2.36 12.43
N SER A 52 15.13 3.68 12.27
CA SER A 52 14.72 4.31 11.02
C SER A 52 15.96 4.71 10.21
N ILE A 53 15.93 4.46 8.90
CA ILE A 53 17.06 4.74 8.00
C ILE A 53 16.64 5.81 7.01
N ALA A 54 17.37 6.93 7.01
CA ALA A 54 17.29 7.94 5.96
C ALA A 54 18.20 7.56 4.78
N TYR A 55 17.74 7.82 3.55
CA TYR A 55 18.52 7.62 2.33
C TYR A 55 18.97 8.96 1.77
N VAL A 56 20.26 9.08 1.50
CA VAL A 56 20.86 10.21 0.79
C VAL A 56 21.23 9.76 -0.61
N CYS A 57 20.60 10.36 -1.62
CA CYS A 57 20.74 9.96 -3.00
C CYS A 57 21.47 11.05 -3.80
N LYS A 58 22.72 10.78 -4.17
CA LYS A 58 23.54 11.64 -5.02
C LYS A 58 23.72 11.01 -6.40
N GLY A 59 23.11 11.60 -7.42
CA GLY A 59 23.34 11.17 -8.79
C GLY A 59 24.70 11.65 -9.32
N HIS A 60 25.39 10.81 -10.09
CA HIS A 60 26.59 11.24 -10.81
C HIS A 60 26.23 12.27 -11.89
N SER A 61 27.05 13.30 -12.06
CA SER A 61 26.91 14.23 -13.17
C SER A 61 27.08 13.54 -14.51
N ARG A 62 26.37 14.03 -15.54
CA ARG A 62 26.54 13.57 -16.91
C ARG A 62 27.26 14.64 -17.72
N PRO A 63 28.35 14.30 -18.43
CA PRO A 63 29.03 15.25 -19.29
C PRO A 63 28.08 15.76 -20.37
N GLY A 64 28.36 16.98 -20.83
CA GLY A 64 27.64 17.60 -21.93
C GLY A 64 27.61 16.74 -23.19
N GLN A 65 26.51 16.81 -23.93
CA GLN A 65 26.41 16.16 -25.24
C GLN A 65 26.95 17.08 -26.33
N LEU A 66 27.67 16.51 -27.29
CA LEU A 66 28.12 17.24 -28.46
C LEU A 66 26.91 17.52 -29.36
N LEU A 67 26.70 18.79 -29.67
CA LEU A 67 25.61 19.29 -30.51
C LEU A 67 26.09 19.25 -31.97
N LEU A 68 25.81 18.12 -32.65
CA LEU A 68 26.30 17.87 -34.01
C LEU A 68 25.83 18.94 -35.01
N GLU A 69 24.61 19.45 -34.86
CA GLU A 69 24.08 20.53 -35.70
C GLU A 69 24.94 21.80 -35.57
N LYS A 70 25.25 22.22 -34.32
CA LYS A 70 26.14 23.37 -34.10
C LYS A 70 27.56 23.12 -34.61
N CYS A 71 28.06 21.89 -34.51
CA CYS A 71 29.36 21.53 -35.09
C CYS A 71 29.36 21.72 -36.61
N ALA A 72 28.26 21.33 -37.27
CA ALA A 72 28.08 21.52 -38.70
C ALA A 72 27.98 23.01 -39.09
N ASP A 73 27.29 23.83 -38.30
CA ASP A 73 27.21 25.29 -38.51
C ASP A 73 28.60 25.96 -38.49
N PHE A 74 29.50 25.46 -37.64
CA PHE A 74 30.91 25.89 -37.60
C PHE A 74 31.81 25.21 -38.65
N ASN A 75 31.27 24.35 -39.51
CA ASN A 75 32.01 23.55 -40.50
C ASN A 75 33.09 22.63 -39.87
N VAL A 76 32.83 22.09 -38.68
CA VAL A 76 33.73 21.12 -38.04
C VAL A 76 33.63 19.78 -38.78
N PRO A 77 34.74 19.23 -39.32
CA PRO A 77 34.70 17.96 -40.04
C PRO A 77 34.45 16.78 -39.08
N VAL A 78 33.78 15.75 -39.58
CA VAL A 78 33.59 14.50 -38.84
C VAL A 78 34.95 13.83 -38.64
N GLY A 79 35.32 13.58 -37.38
CA GLY A 79 36.61 12.98 -37.06
C GLY A 79 37.09 13.30 -35.64
N PRO A 80 38.41 13.19 -35.38
CA PRO A 80 39.00 13.37 -34.04
C PRO A 80 38.67 14.72 -33.39
N LEU A 81 38.52 15.78 -34.19
CA LEU A 81 38.19 17.13 -33.72
C LEU A 81 36.86 17.19 -32.94
N LEU A 82 35.87 16.36 -33.31
CA LEU A 82 34.61 16.25 -32.56
C LEU A 82 34.83 15.64 -31.17
N GLY A 83 35.75 14.68 -31.04
CA GLY A 83 36.15 14.10 -29.78
C GLY A 83 36.88 15.10 -28.88
N GLU A 84 37.74 15.93 -29.46
CA GLU A 84 38.44 17.01 -28.75
C GLU A 84 37.46 18.05 -28.20
N LEU A 85 36.53 18.52 -29.04
CA LEU A 85 35.45 19.42 -28.63
C LEU A 85 34.61 18.80 -27.53
N LYS A 86 34.20 17.53 -27.65
CA LYS A 86 33.46 16.83 -26.60
C LYS A 86 34.24 16.67 -25.29
N SER A 87 35.57 16.60 -25.35
CA SER A 87 36.45 16.54 -24.17
C SER A 87 36.69 17.88 -23.49
N GLY A 88 36.07 18.96 -23.97
CA GLY A 88 36.23 20.30 -23.41
C GLY A 88 37.33 21.14 -24.06
N LYS A 89 37.98 20.66 -25.14
CA LYS A 89 39.06 21.38 -25.82
C LYS A 89 38.54 22.22 -26.96
N ASP A 90 39.07 23.43 -27.09
CA ASP A 90 38.81 24.28 -28.25
C ASP A 90 39.65 23.81 -29.44
N VAL A 91 39.09 23.90 -30.65
CA VAL A 91 39.72 23.40 -31.87
C VAL A 91 39.88 24.53 -32.88
N VAL A 92 41.04 24.57 -33.55
CA VAL A 92 41.28 25.49 -34.67
C VAL A 92 41.08 24.74 -35.98
N LEU A 93 40.18 25.24 -36.82
CA LEU A 93 39.90 24.66 -38.14
C LEU A 93 40.95 25.09 -39.18
N PRO A 94 41.11 24.33 -40.30
CA PRO A 94 41.99 24.73 -41.40
C PRO A 94 41.69 26.12 -42.00
N SER A 95 40.45 26.59 -41.85
CA SER A 95 40.03 27.94 -42.22
C SER A 95 40.55 29.05 -41.29
N GLY A 96 41.22 28.70 -40.19
CA GLY A 96 41.68 29.63 -39.15
C GLY A 96 40.63 29.96 -38.09
N ILE A 97 39.40 29.43 -38.22
CA ILE A 97 38.31 29.66 -37.25
C ILE A 97 38.56 28.82 -35.99
N VAL A 98 38.45 29.45 -34.82
CA VAL A 98 38.49 28.76 -33.52
C VAL A 98 37.08 28.39 -33.09
N VAL A 99 36.83 27.10 -32.92
CA VAL A 99 35.56 26.57 -32.41
C VAL A 99 35.73 26.24 -30.94
N HIS A 100 35.02 26.98 -30.09
CA HIS A 100 35.06 26.75 -28.65
C HIS A 100 34.14 25.59 -28.25
N SER A 101 34.64 24.66 -27.43
CA SER A 101 33.88 23.49 -26.95
C SER A 101 32.53 23.89 -26.34
N LYS A 102 32.52 24.94 -25.50
CA LYS A 102 31.31 25.48 -24.84
C LYS A 102 30.21 25.93 -25.82
N HIS A 103 30.52 26.23 -27.08
CA HIS A 103 29.53 26.64 -28.08
C HIS A 103 28.85 25.44 -28.74
N VAL A 104 29.52 24.29 -28.77
CA VAL A 104 29.09 23.08 -29.48
C VAL A 104 28.85 21.88 -28.57
N VAL A 105 29.04 22.01 -27.26
CA VAL A 105 28.73 21.00 -26.24
C VAL A 105 27.68 21.57 -25.29
N SER A 106 26.63 20.79 -24.99
CA SER A 106 25.62 21.18 -24.00
C SER A 106 26.26 21.33 -22.60
N PRO A 107 25.68 22.11 -21.69
CA PRO A 107 26.13 22.14 -20.30
C PRO A 107 26.14 20.73 -19.67
N GLU A 108 27.03 20.53 -18.71
CA GLU A 108 27.02 19.34 -17.85
C GLU A 108 25.67 19.25 -17.11
N GLN A 109 25.09 18.05 -17.10
CA GLN A 109 23.83 17.82 -16.41
C GLN A 109 24.11 17.28 -15.01
N VAL A 110 24.18 18.18 -14.03
CA VAL A 110 24.24 17.83 -12.61
C VAL A 110 22.93 17.18 -12.18
N CYS A 111 23.01 16.11 -11.39
CA CYS A 111 21.83 15.52 -10.77
C CYS A 111 21.64 16.18 -9.39
N PRO A 112 20.45 16.73 -9.10
CA PRO A 112 20.13 17.21 -7.76
C PRO A 112 20.30 16.09 -6.73
N LEU A 113 20.84 16.45 -5.56
CA LEU A 113 20.85 15.57 -4.39
C LEU A 113 19.46 15.56 -3.76
N PHE A 114 18.98 14.39 -3.37
CA PHE A 114 17.71 14.27 -2.67
C PHE A 114 17.79 13.31 -1.48
N LEU A 115 16.95 13.55 -0.49
CA LEU A 115 16.81 12.72 0.70
C LEU A 115 15.46 11.99 0.68
N VAL A 116 15.42 10.79 1.24
CA VAL A 116 14.19 10.09 1.63
C VAL A 116 14.27 9.83 3.12
N VAL A 117 13.32 10.38 3.88
CA VAL A 117 13.34 10.37 5.34
C VAL A 117 12.03 9.87 5.94
N GLU A 118 12.15 9.20 7.08
CA GLU A 118 11.02 8.72 7.87
C GLU A 118 11.30 8.93 9.36
N CYS A 119 10.44 9.68 10.04
CA CYS A 119 10.38 9.74 11.50
C CYS A 119 9.08 9.05 11.95
N PRO A 120 9.11 7.76 12.32
CA PRO A 120 7.90 6.93 12.36
C PRO A 120 6.97 7.22 13.56
N SER A 121 7.51 7.67 14.69
CA SER A 121 6.72 7.95 15.91
C SER A 121 7.41 9.03 16.76
N GLU A 122 6.74 9.46 17.84
CA GLU A 122 7.18 10.55 18.71
C GLU A 122 8.56 10.28 19.36
N GLU A 123 8.84 9.01 19.70
CA GLU A 123 10.12 8.60 20.30
C GLU A 123 11.32 8.78 19.35
N PHE A 124 11.08 8.85 18.04
CA PHE A 124 12.13 9.07 17.03
C PHE A 124 12.41 10.55 16.78
N ILE A 125 11.54 11.47 17.21
CA ILE A 125 11.68 12.90 16.88
C ILE A 125 13.02 13.44 17.36
N ASP A 126 13.32 13.28 18.65
CA ASP A 126 14.54 13.84 19.23
C ASP A 126 15.82 13.23 18.65
N PRO A 127 15.95 11.90 18.50
CA PRO A 127 17.08 11.31 17.77
C PRO A 127 17.19 11.80 16.32
N PHE A 128 16.06 11.94 15.62
CA PHE A 128 16.02 12.30 14.20
C PHE A 128 16.45 13.76 13.95
N VAL A 129 15.87 14.72 14.66
CA VAL A 129 16.13 16.15 14.43
C VAL A 129 17.52 16.60 14.92
N ASN A 130 18.14 15.81 15.79
CA ASN A 130 19.48 16.04 16.33
C ASN A 130 20.58 15.23 15.63
N GLU A 131 20.23 14.44 14.60
CA GLU A 131 21.23 13.73 13.80
C GLU A 131 22.07 14.72 12.99
N LYS A 132 23.35 14.85 13.37
CA LYS A 132 24.28 15.83 12.82
C LYS A 132 24.63 15.57 11.36
N GLN A 133 24.49 14.34 10.87
CA GLN A 133 24.74 14.03 9.46
C GLN A 133 23.82 14.83 8.51
N PHE A 134 22.65 15.28 8.96
CA PHE A 134 21.77 16.12 8.15
C PHE A 134 22.34 17.52 7.88
N GLU A 135 23.23 18.04 8.75
CA GLU A 135 23.84 19.37 8.59
C GLU A 135 24.62 19.46 7.27
N GLU A 136 25.18 18.35 6.76
CA GLU A 136 25.87 18.31 5.46
C GLU A 136 24.96 18.60 4.26
N TYR A 137 23.65 18.44 4.41
CA TYR A 137 22.66 18.54 3.33
C TYR A 137 21.70 19.72 3.50
N GLN A 138 21.89 20.52 4.55
CA GLN A 138 21.07 21.67 4.94
C GLN A 138 21.70 23.00 4.52
N ALA A 139 21.04 24.12 4.81
CA ALA A 139 21.42 25.45 4.33
C ALA A 139 22.84 25.88 4.73
N ASP A 140 23.29 25.47 5.93
CA ASP A 140 24.59 25.83 6.48
C ASP A 140 25.74 24.94 5.99
N SER A 141 25.48 24.03 5.05
CA SER A 141 26.52 23.14 4.52
C SER A 141 27.64 23.93 3.83
N PRO A 142 28.92 23.65 4.13
CA PRO A 142 30.04 24.33 3.49
C PRO A 142 30.21 23.95 2.02
N ASP A 143 29.62 22.83 1.59
CA ASP A 143 29.63 22.37 0.20
C ASP A 143 28.24 22.54 -0.40
N SER A 144 28.04 23.60 -1.17
CA SER A 144 26.78 23.90 -1.84
C SER A 144 26.31 22.78 -2.77
N SER A 145 27.20 21.89 -3.23
CA SER A 145 26.84 20.72 -4.06
C SER A 145 26.20 19.58 -3.27
N LYS A 146 26.27 19.60 -1.94
CA LYS A 146 25.62 18.63 -1.05
C LYS A 146 24.25 19.08 -0.57
N ILE A 147 23.91 20.35 -0.73
CA ILE A 147 22.61 20.87 -0.30
C ILE A 147 21.49 20.13 -1.04
N ALA A 148 20.54 19.58 -0.28
CA ALA A 148 19.45 18.80 -0.84
C ALA A 148 18.48 19.70 -1.63
N SER A 149 18.20 19.32 -2.87
CA SER A 149 17.18 20.00 -3.68
C SER A 149 15.77 19.44 -3.47
N LEU A 150 15.67 18.21 -2.96
CA LEU A 150 14.42 17.52 -2.65
C LEU A 150 14.56 16.72 -1.35
N VAL A 151 13.56 16.80 -0.47
CA VAL A 151 13.41 15.92 0.69
C VAL A 151 12.04 15.25 0.58
N VAL A 152 12.03 13.92 0.53
CA VAL A 152 10.83 13.08 0.48
C VAL A 152 10.51 12.58 1.88
N HIS A 153 9.32 12.90 2.39
CA HIS A 153 8.92 12.62 3.77
C HIS A 153 7.88 11.49 3.81
N PHE A 154 8.25 10.33 4.36
CA PHE A 154 7.31 9.23 4.70
C PHE A 154 6.78 9.35 6.13
N THR A 155 7.02 10.50 6.76
CA THR A 155 6.73 10.77 8.17
C THR A 155 5.22 10.92 8.40
N PRO A 156 4.62 10.23 9.39
CA PRO A 156 3.19 10.34 9.67
C PRO A 156 2.73 11.78 9.97
N PRO A 157 1.47 12.15 9.64
CA PRO A 157 0.94 13.50 9.87
C PRO A 157 1.16 14.02 11.30
N GLU A 158 0.91 13.18 12.31
CA GLU A 158 1.06 13.52 13.72
C GLU A 158 2.49 13.91 14.12
N ILE A 159 3.50 13.41 13.39
CA ILE A 159 4.91 13.75 13.61
C ILE A 159 5.31 14.95 12.76
N LEU A 160 4.89 14.96 11.49
CA LEU A 160 5.17 16.03 10.53
C LEU A 160 4.67 17.40 11.03
N HIS A 161 3.53 17.41 11.72
CA HIS A 161 2.91 18.61 12.26
C HIS A 161 3.52 19.09 13.59
N THR A 162 4.47 18.35 14.18
CA THR A 162 5.13 18.80 15.41
C THR A 162 6.07 19.97 15.14
N CYS A 163 6.16 20.90 16.10
CA CYS A 163 7.04 22.07 15.97
C CYS A 163 8.50 21.66 15.72
N LYS A 164 9.00 20.65 16.47
CA LYS A 164 10.38 20.16 16.35
C LYS A 164 10.68 19.67 14.93
N TYR A 165 9.77 18.92 14.31
CA TYR A 165 9.96 18.42 12.96
C TYR A 165 9.91 19.55 11.92
N GLN A 166 8.97 20.49 12.07
CA GLN A 166 8.88 21.66 11.17
C GLN A 166 10.11 22.57 11.28
N GLU A 167 10.65 22.78 12.48
CA GLU A 167 11.92 23.49 12.68
C GLU A 167 13.08 22.79 11.98
N TRP A 168 13.13 21.45 12.03
CA TRP A 168 14.13 20.68 11.28
C TRP A 168 13.97 20.84 9.76
N MET A 169 12.73 20.83 9.25
CA MET A 169 12.47 21.10 7.82
C MET A 169 12.95 22.51 7.41
N GLN A 170 12.82 23.51 8.28
CA GLN A 170 13.25 24.89 8.01
C GLN A 170 14.76 25.08 7.96
N ARG A 171 15.56 24.09 8.37
CA ARG A 171 17.02 24.11 8.23
C ARG A 171 17.47 23.90 6.77
N PHE A 172 16.59 23.43 5.90
CA PHE A 172 16.84 23.35 4.47
C PHE A 172 16.60 24.73 3.81
N PRO A 173 17.31 25.06 2.73
CA PRO A 173 17.05 26.30 1.99
C PRO A 173 15.60 26.40 1.52
N VAL A 174 15.09 27.62 1.37
CA VAL A 174 13.74 27.88 0.83
C VAL A 174 13.51 27.33 -0.60
N THR A 175 14.59 27.03 -1.32
CA THR A 175 14.55 26.41 -2.66
C THR A 175 14.40 24.89 -2.63
N THR A 176 14.61 24.25 -1.48
CA THR A 176 14.48 22.80 -1.32
C THR A 176 13.01 22.41 -1.41
N CYS A 177 12.70 21.45 -2.28
CA CYS A 177 11.35 20.90 -2.40
C CYS A 177 11.11 19.91 -1.26
N HIS A 178 10.06 20.11 -0.47
CA HIS A 178 9.62 19.15 0.54
C HIS A 178 8.42 18.38 0.00
N LEU A 179 8.60 17.11 -0.34
CA LEU A 179 7.56 16.27 -0.91
C LEU A 179 7.01 15.33 0.17
N ILE A 180 5.76 15.55 0.58
CA ILE A 180 5.08 14.77 1.62
C ILE A 180 4.40 13.56 0.99
N LEU A 181 4.72 12.36 1.49
CA LEU A 181 4.16 11.07 1.09
C LEU A 181 3.66 10.35 2.36
N ASN A 182 2.53 10.81 2.91
CA ASN A 182 1.96 10.28 4.14
C ASN A 182 0.42 10.29 4.10
N GLY A 183 -0.22 10.08 5.26
CA GLY A 183 -1.69 10.05 5.40
C GLY A 183 -2.42 11.37 5.10
N ASP A 184 -1.72 12.50 4.97
CA ASP A 184 -2.34 13.77 4.56
C ASP A 184 -2.56 13.85 3.04
N CYS A 185 -1.89 13.00 2.25
CA CYS A 185 -2.00 12.99 0.80
C CYS A 185 -3.39 12.55 0.34
N ALA A 186 -4.15 13.50 -0.18
CA ALA A 186 -5.48 13.30 -0.74
C ALA A 186 -5.37 13.05 -2.26
N THR A 187 -5.30 11.78 -2.68
CA THR A 187 -5.14 11.41 -4.10
C THR A 187 -5.97 10.19 -4.49
N VAL A 188 -6.46 10.18 -5.73
CA VAL A 188 -7.12 9.01 -6.33
C VAL A 188 -6.04 8.00 -6.73
N ASN A 189 -6.22 6.75 -6.32
CA ASN A 189 -5.21 5.70 -6.56
C ASN A 189 -5.42 4.95 -7.89
N SER A 190 -6.67 4.73 -8.30
CA SER A 190 -6.99 3.98 -9.52
C SER A 190 -8.34 4.38 -10.09
N LEU A 191 -8.34 5.05 -11.25
CA LEU A 191 -9.59 5.40 -11.96
C LEU A 191 -10.40 4.18 -12.37
N ALA A 192 -9.77 3.03 -12.57
CA ALA A 192 -10.41 1.83 -13.08
C ALA A 192 -11.46 1.25 -12.12
N ILE A 193 -11.16 1.29 -10.82
CA ILE A 193 -12.05 0.80 -9.77
C ILE A 193 -13.26 1.73 -9.66
N HIS A 194 -13.06 3.04 -9.75
CA HIS A 194 -14.18 3.98 -9.75
C HIS A 194 -15.02 3.84 -11.02
N ARG A 195 -14.40 3.70 -12.19
CA ARG A 195 -15.10 3.51 -13.46
C ARG A 195 -16.06 2.31 -13.38
N ILE A 196 -15.57 1.13 -12.99
CA ILE A 196 -16.43 -0.05 -12.89
C ILE A 196 -17.49 0.11 -11.80
N GLN A 197 -17.17 0.73 -10.65
CA GLN A 197 -18.14 0.91 -9.58
C GLN A 197 -19.28 1.87 -10.00
N HIS A 198 -18.98 2.97 -10.68
CA HIS A 198 -20.01 3.90 -11.18
C HIS A 198 -20.90 3.23 -12.22
N GLN A 199 -20.32 2.41 -13.11
CA GLN A 199 -21.07 1.67 -14.11
C GLN A 199 -21.98 0.59 -13.48
N LEU A 200 -21.49 -0.13 -12.46
CA LEU A 200 -22.30 -1.10 -11.71
C LEU A 200 -23.38 -0.42 -10.85
N ASN A 201 -23.09 0.77 -10.31
CA ASN A 201 -24.06 1.56 -9.55
C ASN A 201 -25.28 1.93 -10.39
N LEU A 202 -25.12 2.21 -11.69
CA LEU A 202 -26.24 2.43 -12.61
C LEU A 202 -27.20 1.24 -12.63
N LEU A 203 -26.68 0.02 -12.55
CA LEU A 203 -27.49 -1.21 -12.58
C LEU A 203 -28.31 -1.36 -11.30
N HIS A 204 -27.68 -1.19 -10.13
CA HIS A 204 -28.36 -1.31 -8.84
C HIS A 204 -27.61 -0.57 -7.70
N PRO A 205 -28.03 0.66 -7.34
CA PRO A 205 -27.31 1.47 -6.34
C PRO A 205 -27.23 0.83 -4.94
N GLY A 206 -28.23 0.02 -4.57
CA GLY A 206 -28.24 -0.68 -3.28
C GLY A 206 -27.29 -1.88 -3.17
N ILE A 207 -26.89 -2.49 -4.30
CA ILE A 207 -25.94 -3.62 -4.32
C ILE A 207 -24.53 -3.09 -4.57
N PHE A 208 -24.42 -2.07 -5.44
CA PHE A 208 -23.18 -1.45 -5.84
C PHE A 208 -23.14 0.00 -5.37
N SER A 209 -22.93 0.22 -4.08
CA SER A 209 -22.79 1.57 -3.52
C SER A 209 -21.56 2.28 -4.11
N LEU A 210 -21.63 3.61 -4.25
CA LEU A 210 -20.45 4.37 -4.64
C LEU A 210 -19.37 4.30 -3.56
N LEU A 211 -18.11 4.37 -3.97
CA LEU A 211 -16.98 4.31 -3.05
C LEU A 211 -16.86 5.64 -2.28
N HIS A 212 -16.49 5.54 -1.01
CA HIS A 212 -16.14 6.68 -0.18
C HIS A 212 -14.78 7.23 -0.58
N GLU A 213 -14.83 8.44 -1.10
CA GLU A 213 -13.68 9.26 -1.43
C GLU A 213 -13.41 10.14 -0.22
N ASN A 214 -12.67 9.62 0.76
CA ASN A 214 -12.26 10.44 1.90
C ASN A 214 -11.49 11.65 1.36
N GLU A 215 -12.16 12.81 1.37
CA GLU A 215 -11.62 14.16 1.25
C GLU A 215 -10.44 14.26 0.27
N ILE A 216 -10.69 14.23 -1.05
CA ILE A 216 -9.71 14.53 -2.13
C ILE A 216 -9.25 16.01 -2.07
N VAL A 217 -9.49 16.70 -0.96
CA VAL A 217 -9.13 18.11 -0.77
C VAL A 217 -7.75 18.15 -0.14
N PRO A 218 -6.74 18.73 -0.81
CA PRO A 218 -5.43 18.96 -0.22
C PRO A 218 -5.57 19.72 1.10
N LYS A 219 -4.95 19.20 2.15
CA LYS A 219 -4.91 19.88 3.46
C LYS A 219 -3.71 20.81 3.47
N ASN A 220 -3.83 21.98 4.10
CA ASN A 220 -2.66 22.78 4.43
C ASN A 220 -1.86 22.02 5.50
N VAL A 221 -0.82 21.31 5.06
CA VAL A 221 -0.04 20.39 5.90
C VAL A 221 0.94 21.14 6.81
N THR A 222 1.56 22.20 6.28
CA THR A 222 2.63 22.91 7.00
C THR A 222 2.79 24.34 6.50
N ALA A 223 3.34 25.20 7.37
CA ALA A 223 3.75 26.57 7.01
C ALA A 223 5.14 26.62 6.34
N VAL A 224 5.86 25.49 6.28
CA VAL A 224 7.18 25.41 5.63
C VAL A 224 7.02 25.63 4.12
N GLN A 225 7.78 26.58 3.58
CA GLN A 225 7.72 26.95 2.16
C GLN A 225 8.15 25.78 1.25
N ASN A 226 7.69 25.83 0.00
CA ASN A 226 8.05 24.84 -1.02
C ASN A 226 7.72 23.38 -0.62
N THR A 227 6.65 23.21 0.16
CA THR A 227 6.12 21.91 0.55
C THR A 227 4.95 21.51 -0.33
N PHE A 228 4.96 20.27 -0.80
CA PHE A 228 3.93 19.71 -1.69
C PHE A 228 3.48 18.34 -1.19
N GLN A 229 2.18 18.08 -1.28
CA GLN A 229 1.63 16.74 -1.09
C GLN A 229 1.72 15.98 -2.41
N ALA A 230 2.32 14.79 -2.39
CA ALA A 230 2.44 13.98 -3.60
C ALA A 230 1.07 13.48 -4.08
N GLN A 231 0.93 13.42 -5.40
CA GLN A 231 -0.23 12.85 -6.07
C GLN A 231 0.15 11.58 -6.86
N THR A 232 -0.84 10.70 -7.06
CA THR A 232 -0.64 9.47 -7.83
C THR A 232 -0.23 9.82 -9.26
N LEU A 233 0.85 9.19 -9.74
CA LEU A 233 1.48 9.44 -11.05
C LEU A 233 2.12 10.83 -11.25
N GLU A 234 2.21 11.65 -10.21
CA GLU A 234 3.05 12.85 -10.23
C GLU A 234 4.53 12.46 -10.35
N ARG A 235 5.31 13.25 -11.09
CA ARG A 235 6.74 13.00 -11.32
C ARG A 235 7.57 14.15 -10.79
N TYR A 236 8.72 13.83 -10.21
CA TYR A 236 9.77 14.81 -9.95
C TYR A 236 10.97 14.52 -10.85
N TYR A 237 11.29 15.43 -11.78
CA TYR A 237 12.41 15.25 -12.69
C TYR A 237 13.71 15.70 -12.04
N LEU A 238 14.58 14.74 -11.75
CA LEU A 238 15.96 14.99 -11.32
C LEU A 238 16.84 15.44 -12.50
N ARG A 239 16.56 14.96 -13.72
CA ARG A 239 17.33 15.30 -14.93
C ARG A 239 16.46 15.21 -16.20
N PRO A 240 16.35 16.29 -17.00
CA PRO A 240 16.72 17.67 -16.64
C PRO A 240 15.95 18.12 -15.38
N ALA A 241 16.54 19.01 -14.58
CA ALA A 241 15.96 19.44 -13.31
C ALA A 241 14.75 20.35 -13.57
N ASN A 242 13.60 19.73 -13.81
CA ASN A 242 12.34 20.42 -14.17
C ASN A 242 11.33 20.40 -13.02
N GLY A 243 11.72 19.92 -11.83
CA GLY A 243 10.87 19.89 -10.65
C GLY A 243 9.67 18.96 -10.81
N LEU A 244 8.54 19.35 -10.22
CA LEU A 244 7.29 18.58 -10.22
C LEU A 244 6.53 18.71 -11.55
N ASP A 245 6.06 17.57 -12.05
CA ASP A 245 5.27 17.42 -13.25
C ASP A 245 3.98 16.66 -12.94
N LYS A 246 2.87 17.36 -13.16
CA LYS A 246 1.51 16.89 -12.90
C LYS A 246 0.78 16.43 -14.16
N THR A 247 1.43 16.38 -15.33
CA THR A 247 0.79 16.00 -16.61
C THR A 247 0.11 14.63 -16.59
N HIS A 248 0.61 13.71 -15.76
CA HIS A 248 0.08 12.36 -15.64
C HIS A 248 -0.75 12.11 -14.38
N VAL A 249 -0.96 13.13 -13.56
CA VAL A 249 -1.85 13.01 -12.40
C VAL A 249 -3.23 12.60 -12.86
N LEU A 250 -3.84 11.68 -12.12
CA LEU A 250 -5.15 11.15 -12.45
C LEU A 250 -6.22 12.23 -12.33
N ASN A 251 -6.91 12.53 -13.44
CA ASN A 251 -8.11 13.35 -13.44
C ASN A 251 -9.33 12.46 -13.17
N PHE A 252 -10.02 12.72 -12.06
CA PHE A 252 -11.19 11.96 -11.64
C PHE A 252 -12.47 12.74 -11.96
N GLN A 253 -13.25 12.23 -12.93
CA GLN A 253 -14.52 12.81 -13.34
C GLN A 253 -15.58 11.69 -13.40
N PRO A 254 -16.44 11.55 -12.37
CA PRO A 254 -17.48 10.52 -12.33
C PRO A 254 -18.38 10.47 -13.56
N ASN A 255 -18.72 11.64 -14.11
CA ASN A 255 -19.63 11.76 -15.25
C ASN A 255 -19.07 11.09 -16.50
N ASP A 256 -17.74 11.16 -16.73
CA ASP A 256 -17.09 10.52 -17.87
C ASP A 256 -17.37 9.00 -17.88
N PHE A 257 -17.40 8.36 -16.71
CA PHE A 257 -17.66 6.92 -16.59
C PHE A 257 -19.12 6.55 -16.86
N ILE A 258 -20.05 7.43 -16.47
CA ILE A 258 -21.48 7.27 -16.70
C ILE A 258 -21.80 7.48 -18.18
N GLU A 259 -21.29 8.56 -18.78
CA GLU A 259 -21.44 8.84 -20.21
C GLU A 259 -20.87 7.72 -21.07
N GLU A 260 -19.69 7.18 -20.70
CA GLU A 260 -19.10 6.03 -21.37
C GLU A 260 -20.04 4.82 -21.39
N ALA A 261 -20.71 4.51 -20.28
CA ALA A 261 -21.69 3.42 -20.23
C ALA A 261 -22.95 3.73 -21.05
N MET A 262 -23.50 4.94 -20.95
CA MET A 262 -24.69 5.35 -21.69
C MET A 262 -24.49 5.36 -23.20
N ASN A 263 -23.26 5.63 -23.66
CA ASN A 263 -22.89 5.59 -25.07
C ASN A 263 -22.72 4.16 -25.62
N THR A 264 -22.82 3.13 -24.79
CA THR A 264 -22.80 1.74 -25.25
C THR A 264 -24.11 1.40 -25.95
N GLU A 265 -24.04 0.86 -27.17
CA GLU A 265 -25.20 0.55 -28.00
C GLU A 265 -26.21 -0.35 -27.25
N GLY A 266 -27.47 0.11 -27.17
CA GLY A 266 -28.56 -0.61 -26.50
C GLY A 266 -28.54 -0.59 -24.97
N PHE A 267 -27.51 0.00 -24.33
CA PHE A 267 -27.38 -0.02 -22.86
C PHE A 267 -28.53 0.72 -22.17
N GLU A 268 -28.90 1.92 -22.61
CA GLU A 268 -29.96 2.71 -21.97
C GLU A 268 -31.32 1.98 -21.97
N MET A 269 -31.64 1.29 -23.07
CA MET A 269 -32.87 0.51 -23.19
C MET A 269 -32.86 -0.69 -22.24
N LEU A 270 -31.76 -1.46 -22.22
CA LEU A 270 -31.60 -2.60 -21.31
C LEU A 270 -31.61 -2.18 -19.84
N LEU A 271 -31.06 -1.01 -19.53
CA LEU A 271 -31.06 -0.44 -18.19
C LEU A 271 -32.49 -0.11 -17.72
N LYS A 272 -33.29 0.55 -18.57
CA LYS A 272 -34.71 0.83 -18.28
C LYS A 272 -35.50 -0.45 -18.07
N ASP A 273 -35.30 -1.46 -18.92
CA ASP A 273 -35.95 -2.76 -18.78
C ASP A 273 -35.57 -3.46 -17.47
N LEU A 274 -34.30 -3.39 -17.06
CA LEU A 274 -33.83 -3.92 -15.78
C LEU A 274 -34.50 -3.21 -14.60
N HIS A 275 -34.53 -1.88 -14.60
CA HIS A 275 -35.15 -1.10 -13.52
C HIS A 275 -36.65 -1.37 -13.41
N ASN A 276 -37.37 -1.48 -14.53
CA ASN A 276 -38.79 -1.85 -14.54
C ASN A 276 -39.00 -3.25 -13.91
N LYS A 277 -38.19 -4.25 -14.32
CA LYS A 277 -38.25 -5.60 -13.73
C LYS A 277 -37.92 -5.63 -12.25
N ILE A 278 -36.98 -4.82 -11.79
CA ILE A 278 -36.64 -4.71 -10.35
C ILE A 278 -37.84 -4.12 -9.59
N GLN A 279 -38.45 -3.05 -10.11
CA GLN A 279 -39.62 -2.41 -9.46
C GLN A 279 -40.84 -3.33 -9.42
N GLU A 280 -41.11 -4.08 -10.49
CA GLU A 280 -42.17 -5.09 -10.52
C GLU A 280 -41.95 -6.19 -9.46
N ASN A 281 -40.71 -6.64 -9.29
CA ASN A 281 -40.36 -7.66 -8.28
C ASN A 281 -40.24 -7.09 -6.86
N ALA A 282 -40.08 -5.77 -6.69
CA ALA A 282 -39.97 -5.11 -5.39
C ALA A 282 -41.31 -4.98 -4.63
N GLY A 283 -42.38 -5.61 -5.12
CA GLY A 283 -43.71 -5.69 -4.47
C GLY A 283 -43.74 -6.35 -3.08
N ILE A 284 -42.58 -6.69 -2.51
CA ILE A 284 -42.40 -7.07 -1.10
C ILE A 284 -41.59 -5.93 -0.45
N SER A 285 -42.28 -5.03 0.24
CA SER A 285 -41.68 -3.98 1.07
C SER A 285 -40.86 -4.63 2.18
N MET A 286 -39.56 -4.84 1.95
CA MET A 286 -38.61 -5.27 2.96
C MET A 286 -38.18 -4.06 3.79
N SER A 287 -39.07 -3.57 4.65
CA SER A 287 -38.75 -2.52 5.62
C SER A 287 -37.97 -3.13 6.79
N GLY A 288 -36.66 -3.33 6.63
CA GLY A 288 -35.75 -3.78 7.68
C GLY A 288 -34.35 -4.16 7.14
N GLU A 289 -33.31 -4.03 7.96
CA GLU A 289 -31.99 -4.59 7.65
C GLU A 289 -32.12 -6.12 7.59
N LEU A 290 -31.88 -6.71 6.43
CA LEU A 290 -31.94 -8.14 6.23
C LEU A 290 -30.61 -8.80 6.52
N TYR A 291 -30.64 -9.79 7.41
CA TYR A 291 -29.49 -10.63 7.71
C TYR A 291 -29.76 -12.07 7.29
N PRO A 292 -28.74 -12.79 6.80
CA PRO A 292 -27.36 -12.33 6.60
C PRO A 292 -27.19 -11.44 5.35
N GLU A 293 -26.27 -10.48 5.42
CA GLU A 293 -25.83 -9.66 4.28
C GLU A 293 -24.42 -10.08 3.88
N THR A 294 -24.17 -10.30 2.58
CA THR A 294 -22.84 -10.67 2.06
C THR A 294 -22.27 -9.56 1.19
N ILE A 295 -21.06 -9.12 1.50
CA ILE A 295 -20.30 -8.10 0.79
C ILE A 295 -18.98 -8.69 0.32
N PHE A 296 -18.75 -8.67 -0.98
CA PHE A 296 -17.50 -9.11 -1.58
C PHE A 296 -16.48 -7.97 -1.57
N LEU A 297 -15.50 -8.04 -0.66
CA LEU A 297 -14.41 -7.07 -0.57
C LEU A 297 -13.35 -7.32 -1.65
N GLY A 298 -13.20 -8.56 -2.09
CA GLY A 298 -12.38 -8.92 -3.24
C GLY A 298 -12.77 -10.26 -3.86
N THR A 299 -12.63 -10.34 -5.18
CA THR A 299 -13.11 -11.45 -6.04
C THR A 299 -12.06 -11.90 -7.05
N GLY A 300 -10.81 -11.46 -6.87
CA GLY A 300 -9.64 -11.86 -7.65
C GLY A 300 -8.97 -13.10 -7.05
N SER A 301 -8.25 -13.83 -7.90
CA SER A 301 -7.49 -15.01 -7.52
C SER A 301 -5.99 -14.75 -7.69
N SER A 302 -5.17 -15.19 -6.74
CA SER A 302 -3.70 -15.14 -6.74
C SER A 302 -3.10 -13.74 -6.66
N ILE A 303 -3.41 -12.85 -7.62
CA ILE A 303 -2.80 -11.53 -7.73
C ILE A 303 -3.88 -10.46 -7.85
N PRO A 304 -3.78 -9.33 -7.12
CA PRO A 304 -4.67 -8.19 -7.33
C PRO A 304 -4.62 -7.71 -8.79
N SER A 305 -5.78 -7.61 -9.42
CA SER A 305 -5.90 -7.06 -10.78
C SER A 305 -6.31 -5.59 -10.76
N LYS A 306 -6.30 -4.95 -11.93
CA LYS A 306 -6.74 -3.55 -12.08
C LYS A 306 -8.18 -3.30 -11.56
N LEU A 307 -9.04 -4.32 -11.56
CA LEU A 307 -10.47 -4.21 -11.24
C LEU A 307 -10.91 -5.01 -10.01
N ARG A 308 -10.15 -6.05 -9.63
CA ARG A 308 -10.52 -6.99 -8.58
C ARG A 308 -9.35 -7.21 -7.64
N ASN A 309 -9.57 -6.91 -6.37
CA ASN A 309 -8.64 -7.29 -5.30
C ASN A 309 -8.76 -8.79 -4.97
N VAL A 310 -7.77 -9.35 -4.27
CA VAL A 310 -7.73 -10.75 -3.81
C VAL A 310 -8.84 -11.10 -2.81
N SER A 311 -9.03 -12.39 -2.54
CA SER A 311 -10.17 -12.94 -1.78
C SER A 311 -10.37 -12.30 -0.41
N ALA A 312 -11.58 -11.76 -0.21
CA ALA A 312 -12.12 -11.41 1.10
C ALA A 312 -13.64 -11.22 0.99
N ILE A 313 -14.39 -11.88 1.85
CA ILE A 313 -15.86 -11.82 1.90
C ILE A 313 -16.26 -11.40 3.30
N LEU A 314 -17.06 -10.35 3.41
CA LEU A 314 -17.63 -9.87 4.66
C LEU A 314 -19.08 -10.34 4.74
N VAL A 315 -19.44 -11.01 5.82
CA VAL A 315 -20.81 -11.50 6.09
C VAL A 315 -21.30 -10.84 7.37
N LYS A 316 -22.29 -9.94 7.25
CA LYS A 316 -22.99 -9.42 8.42
C LYS A 316 -24.05 -10.44 8.83
N THR A 317 -23.90 -11.04 10.00
CA THR A 317 -24.84 -12.04 10.52
C THR A 317 -25.94 -11.40 11.36
N SER A 318 -25.67 -10.22 11.92
CA SER A 318 -26.64 -9.38 12.61
C SER A 318 -26.18 -7.92 12.53
N LYS A 319 -26.93 -7.02 13.17
CA LYS A 319 -26.59 -5.59 13.26
C LYS A 319 -25.21 -5.29 13.83
N ASN A 320 -24.71 -6.13 14.74
CA ASN A 320 -23.48 -5.89 15.48
C ASN A 320 -22.44 -7.01 15.33
N GLU A 321 -22.70 -8.01 14.48
CA GLU A 321 -21.81 -9.15 14.29
C GLU A 321 -21.43 -9.31 12.83
N ILE A 322 -20.12 -9.29 12.60
CA ILE A 322 -19.52 -9.47 11.29
C ILE A 322 -18.56 -10.64 11.32
N MET A 323 -18.66 -11.47 10.28
CA MET A 323 -17.71 -12.52 9.96
C MET A 323 -16.95 -12.14 8.70
N VAL A 324 -15.67 -12.49 8.65
CA VAL A 324 -14.84 -12.33 7.44
C VAL A 324 -14.36 -13.69 6.97
N MET A 325 -14.58 -14.03 5.71
CA MET A 325 -14.07 -15.24 5.07
C MET A 325 -12.94 -14.87 4.11
N ASP A 326 -11.75 -15.37 4.43
CA ASP A 326 -10.45 -14.94 3.92
C ASP A 326 -10.16 -13.45 4.12
N CYS A 327 -8.88 -13.13 4.22
CA CYS A 327 -8.41 -11.77 4.45
C CYS A 327 -7.15 -11.51 3.60
N GLY A 328 -7.33 -11.52 2.28
CA GLY A 328 -6.27 -11.19 1.34
C GLY A 328 -5.72 -9.76 1.51
N GLU A 329 -4.57 -9.49 0.92
CA GLU A 329 -3.95 -8.16 0.92
C GLU A 329 -4.95 -7.07 0.51
N GLY A 330 -4.91 -5.91 1.18
CA GLY A 330 -5.78 -4.79 0.87
C GLY A 330 -7.22 -4.88 1.39
N THR A 331 -7.61 -5.95 2.11
CA THR A 331 -8.96 -6.11 2.70
C THR A 331 -9.39 -4.90 3.52
N TYR A 332 -8.55 -4.40 4.43
CA TYR A 332 -8.85 -3.18 5.20
C TYR A 332 -9.03 -1.95 4.29
N GLY A 333 -8.20 -1.80 3.26
CA GLY A 333 -8.33 -0.73 2.27
C GLY A 333 -9.66 -0.79 1.50
N GLN A 334 -10.15 -2.00 1.21
CA GLN A 334 -11.46 -2.20 0.59
C GLN A 334 -12.61 -1.83 1.54
N ILE A 335 -12.51 -2.16 2.84
CA ILE A 335 -13.48 -1.71 3.86
C ILE A 335 -13.48 -0.18 3.93
N LEU A 336 -12.31 0.46 3.99
CA LEU A 336 -12.20 1.92 4.00
C LEU A 336 -12.83 2.56 2.76
N ARG A 337 -12.60 2.00 1.57
CA ARG A 337 -13.20 2.50 0.32
C ARG A 337 -14.71 2.33 0.29
N LEU A 338 -15.26 1.27 0.87
CA LEU A 338 -16.70 1.00 0.82
C LEU A 338 -17.49 1.68 1.94
N TYR A 339 -16.86 2.01 3.06
CA TYR A 339 -17.55 2.53 4.25
C TYR A 339 -17.01 3.87 4.77
N GLY A 340 -15.87 4.35 4.25
CA GLY A 340 -15.28 5.63 4.64
C GLY A 340 -15.08 5.73 6.15
N LYS A 341 -15.67 6.76 6.76
CA LYS A 341 -15.58 7.00 8.22
C LYS A 341 -16.23 5.89 9.07
N GLN A 342 -17.18 5.13 8.51
CA GLN A 342 -17.84 4.02 9.22
C GLN A 342 -16.99 2.73 9.25
N ALA A 343 -15.87 2.69 8.52
CA ALA A 343 -15.00 1.52 8.49
C ALA A 343 -14.51 1.09 9.88
N GLU A 344 -14.29 2.05 10.80
CA GLU A 344 -13.89 1.75 12.17
C GLU A 344 -14.98 1.03 12.95
N ASP A 345 -16.25 1.45 12.80
CA ASP A 345 -17.39 0.78 13.42
C ASP A 345 -17.50 -0.67 12.92
N LEU A 346 -17.31 -0.88 11.61
CA LEU A 346 -17.29 -2.23 11.04
C LEU A 346 -16.17 -3.09 11.64
N LEU A 347 -14.95 -2.56 11.77
CA LEU A 347 -13.83 -3.29 12.37
C LEU A 347 -14.14 -3.74 13.81
N LEU A 348 -14.86 -2.91 14.57
CA LEU A 348 -15.24 -3.22 15.95
C LEU A 348 -16.29 -4.34 16.02
N GLN A 349 -17.17 -4.44 15.03
CA GLN A 349 -18.21 -5.47 14.91
C GLN A 349 -17.67 -6.82 14.40
N ILE A 350 -16.44 -6.89 13.85
CA ILE A 350 -15.83 -8.15 13.45
C ILE A 350 -15.59 -9.03 14.68
N SER A 351 -16.28 -10.17 14.71
CA SER A 351 -16.22 -11.15 15.79
C SER A 351 -15.48 -12.42 15.39
N VAL A 352 -15.54 -12.80 14.11
CA VAL A 352 -14.95 -14.03 13.58
C VAL A 352 -14.23 -13.78 12.25
N ILE A 353 -13.06 -14.39 12.07
CA ILE A 353 -12.35 -14.45 10.79
C ILE A 353 -12.02 -15.91 10.46
N PHE A 354 -12.39 -16.33 9.26
CA PHE A 354 -12.05 -17.64 8.69
C PHE A 354 -10.95 -17.46 7.65
N ILE A 355 -9.91 -18.27 7.74
CA ILE A 355 -8.88 -18.38 6.71
C ILE A 355 -8.93 -19.79 6.16
N SER A 356 -9.25 -19.92 4.87
CA SER A 356 -9.42 -21.21 4.20
C SER A 356 -8.11 -22.00 4.10
N HIS A 357 -7.02 -21.36 3.67
CA HIS A 357 -5.70 -21.97 3.49
C HIS A 357 -4.57 -20.93 3.48
N MET A 358 -3.33 -21.40 3.28
CA MET A 358 -2.11 -20.60 3.44
C MET A 358 -1.63 -19.86 2.18
N HIS A 359 -2.37 -19.89 1.06
CA HIS A 359 -1.99 -19.06 -0.07
C HIS A 359 -2.09 -17.57 0.29
N ALA A 360 -1.11 -16.79 -0.14
CA ALA A 360 -0.89 -15.42 0.28
C ALA A 360 -2.11 -14.50 0.04
N ASP A 361 -2.81 -14.73 -1.06
CA ASP A 361 -4.01 -14.00 -1.48
C ASP A 361 -5.22 -14.21 -0.56
N HIS A 362 -5.14 -15.10 0.43
CA HIS A 362 -6.21 -15.37 1.39
C HIS A 362 -5.92 -14.89 2.82
N HIS A 363 -4.69 -14.46 3.16
CA HIS A 363 -4.38 -14.11 4.57
C HIS A 363 -3.43 -12.93 4.79
N LEU A 364 -2.73 -12.41 3.77
CA LEU A 364 -1.75 -11.33 3.99
C LEU A 364 -2.38 -10.02 4.50
N GLY A 365 -3.67 -9.78 4.30
CA GLY A 365 -4.39 -8.63 4.85
C GLY A 365 -4.74 -8.76 6.34
N LEU A 366 -4.66 -9.96 6.91
CA LEU A 366 -5.08 -10.27 8.27
C LEU A 366 -4.35 -9.41 9.31
N ILE A 367 -3.02 -9.28 9.18
CA ILE A 367 -2.21 -8.50 10.12
C ILE A 367 -2.69 -7.05 10.15
N MET A 368 -2.84 -6.41 8.98
CA MET A 368 -3.28 -5.03 8.89
C MET A 368 -4.69 -4.86 9.49
N LEU A 369 -5.62 -5.75 9.18
CA LEU A 369 -6.98 -5.70 9.73
C LEU A 369 -6.98 -5.78 11.26
N LEU A 370 -6.22 -6.73 11.85
CA LEU A 370 -6.10 -6.87 13.30
C LEU A 370 -5.49 -5.61 13.95
N LYS A 371 -4.46 -5.02 13.34
CA LYS A 371 -3.83 -3.78 13.82
C LYS A 371 -4.79 -2.61 13.80
N GLN A 372 -5.52 -2.42 12.72
CA GLN A 372 -6.46 -1.30 12.59
C GLN A 372 -7.62 -1.43 13.57
N ARG A 373 -8.10 -2.65 13.80
CA ARG A 373 -9.07 -2.92 14.87
C ARG A 373 -8.50 -2.61 16.26
N LYS A 374 -7.25 -2.98 16.55
CA LYS A 374 -6.57 -2.61 17.81
C LYS A 374 -6.54 -1.09 17.98
N THR A 375 -6.21 -0.35 16.93
CA THR A 375 -6.22 1.12 16.94
C THR A 375 -7.60 1.68 17.21
N ALA A 376 -8.64 1.17 16.52
CA ALA A 376 -10.03 1.57 16.75
C ALA A 376 -10.47 1.33 18.20
N LEU A 377 -10.19 0.14 18.77
CA LEU A 377 -10.50 -0.20 20.16
C LEU A 377 -9.84 0.75 21.17
N LYS A 378 -8.56 1.11 20.93
CA LYS A 378 -7.84 2.05 21.80
C LYS A 378 -8.49 3.43 21.80
N ARG A 379 -8.98 3.92 20.65
CA ARG A 379 -9.62 5.25 20.55
C ARG A 379 -10.90 5.34 21.36
N ILE A 380 -11.71 4.29 21.34
CA ILE A 380 -12.98 4.24 22.09
C ILE A 380 -12.83 3.77 23.54
N GLN A 381 -11.60 3.54 24.01
CA GLN A 381 -11.28 3.06 25.37
C GLN A 381 -12.08 1.81 25.79
N ASN A 382 -12.40 0.94 24.84
CA ASN A 382 -13.25 -0.22 25.08
C ASN A 382 -12.45 -1.44 25.53
N GLU A 383 -13.09 -2.35 26.26
CA GLU A 383 -12.47 -3.60 26.66
C GLU A 383 -12.06 -4.42 25.44
N TYR A 384 -10.87 -5.00 25.52
CA TYR A 384 -10.32 -5.77 24.45
C TYR A 384 -11.06 -7.12 24.30
N LYS A 385 -11.94 -7.23 23.28
CA LYS A 385 -12.53 -8.52 22.88
C LYS A 385 -11.72 -9.16 21.75
N PRO A 386 -11.09 -10.34 21.96
CA PRO A 386 -10.33 -11.03 20.92
C PRO A 386 -11.26 -11.54 19.81
N ILE A 387 -10.81 -11.42 18.56
CA ILE A 387 -11.50 -12.05 17.42
C ILE A 387 -11.31 -13.56 17.50
N LEU A 388 -12.36 -14.33 17.19
CA LEU A 388 -12.19 -15.75 16.93
C LEU A 388 -11.55 -15.94 15.55
N LEU A 389 -10.30 -16.38 15.50
CA LEU A 389 -9.58 -16.64 14.26
C LEU A 389 -9.56 -18.14 13.99
N ILE A 390 -10.27 -18.56 12.95
CA ILE A 390 -10.36 -19.95 12.52
C ILE A 390 -9.48 -20.11 11.28
N GLY A 391 -8.54 -21.04 11.31
CA GLY A 391 -7.64 -21.23 10.19
C GLY A 391 -6.80 -22.51 10.26
N PRO A 392 -5.99 -22.79 9.22
CA PRO A 392 -5.09 -23.94 9.20
C PRO A 392 -3.99 -23.79 10.25
N ARG A 393 -3.48 -24.91 10.78
CA ARG A 393 -2.42 -24.93 11.81
C ARG A 393 -1.19 -24.07 11.49
N ASN A 394 -0.84 -23.97 10.21
CA ASN A 394 0.31 -23.20 9.73
C ASN A 394 0.11 -21.68 9.93
N LEU A 395 -1.13 -21.18 9.87
CA LEU A 395 -1.44 -19.77 10.12
C LEU A 395 -1.06 -19.38 11.56
N LYS A 396 -1.36 -20.25 12.54
CA LYS A 396 -0.98 -20.05 13.94
C LYS A 396 0.53 -19.94 14.12
N ARG A 397 1.31 -20.71 13.37
CA ARG A 397 2.78 -20.67 13.41
C ARG A 397 3.28 -19.34 12.83
N TRP A 398 2.78 -18.98 11.65
CA TRP A 398 3.14 -17.73 10.99
C TRP A 398 2.85 -16.49 11.85
N LEU A 399 1.65 -16.39 12.45
CA LEU A 399 1.30 -15.27 13.34
C LEU A 399 2.15 -15.22 14.62
N LYS A 400 2.55 -16.37 15.15
CA LYS A 400 3.45 -16.43 16.32
C LYS A 400 4.85 -15.91 15.97
N GLU A 401 5.38 -16.30 14.82
CA GLU A 401 6.69 -15.79 14.36
C GLU A 401 6.61 -14.29 14.07
N TYR A 402 5.54 -13.82 13.43
CA TYR A 402 5.33 -12.39 13.25
C TYR A 402 5.31 -11.65 14.61
N SER A 403 4.55 -12.19 15.57
CA SER A 403 4.43 -11.58 16.91
C SER A 403 5.73 -11.52 17.69
N ARG A 404 6.63 -12.49 17.49
CA ARG A 404 7.94 -12.56 18.15
C ARG A 404 8.94 -11.59 17.56
N ASN A 405 8.88 -11.37 16.25
CA ASN A 405 9.93 -10.67 15.52
C ASN A 405 9.60 -9.22 15.17
N PHE A 406 8.31 -8.85 15.13
CA PHE A 406 7.88 -7.51 14.71
C PHE A 406 7.04 -6.84 15.79
N GLU A 407 5.79 -7.26 15.97
CA GLU A 407 4.89 -6.63 16.92
C GLU A 407 3.87 -7.62 17.47
N SER A 408 3.56 -7.52 18.76
CA SER A 408 2.68 -8.48 19.41
C SER A 408 1.24 -8.42 18.90
N LEU A 409 0.78 -9.55 18.35
CA LEU A 409 -0.62 -9.82 18.00
C LEU A 409 -1.30 -10.76 19.01
N SER A 410 -0.66 -11.14 20.11
CA SER A 410 -1.11 -12.27 20.95
C SER A 410 -2.45 -12.04 21.64
N LEU A 411 -2.80 -10.79 21.91
CA LEU A 411 -4.10 -10.41 22.46
C LEU A 411 -5.14 -10.25 21.33
N LEU A 412 -4.68 -9.91 20.13
CA LEU A 412 -5.32 -10.01 18.80
C LEU A 412 -6.60 -10.83 18.68
N TYR A 413 -6.40 -12.11 18.95
CA TYR A 413 -7.28 -13.16 18.48
C TYR A 413 -7.19 -14.37 19.40
N ARG A 414 -8.27 -15.16 19.40
CA ARG A 414 -8.29 -16.53 19.90
C ARG A 414 -8.25 -17.47 18.70
N PHE A 415 -7.20 -18.28 18.58
CA PHE A 415 -7.03 -19.18 17.43
C PHE A 415 -7.75 -20.51 17.64
N VAL A 416 -8.53 -20.94 16.67
CA VAL A 416 -9.13 -22.28 16.56
C VAL A 416 -8.68 -22.92 15.25
N GLU A 417 -8.22 -24.16 15.30
CA GLU A 417 -7.74 -24.87 14.11
C GLU A 417 -8.94 -25.42 13.31
N CYS A 418 -8.97 -25.25 11.99
CA CYS A 418 -10.08 -25.76 11.16
C CYS A 418 -10.35 -27.27 11.39
N SER A 419 -9.32 -28.07 11.67
CA SER A 419 -9.44 -29.51 11.95
C SER A 419 -10.35 -29.83 13.14
N SER A 420 -10.49 -28.91 14.10
CA SER A 420 -11.40 -29.05 15.25
C SER A 420 -12.89 -28.89 14.90
N LEU A 421 -13.20 -28.40 13.69
CA LEU A 421 -14.55 -28.06 13.24
C LEU A 421 -15.06 -29.00 12.13
N GLN A 422 -14.39 -30.15 11.93
CA GLN A 422 -14.75 -31.08 10.86
C GLN A 422 -16.09 -31.76 11.16
N HIS A 423 -16.94 -31.85 10.13
CA HIS A 423 -18.26 -32.47 10.25
C HIS A 423 -18.13 -34.01 10.28
N ASP A 424 -17.96 -34.59 11.47
CA ASP A 424 -18.11 -36.02 11.69
C ASP A 424 -18.76 -36.28 13.06
N GLU A 425 -19.69 -37.25 13.13
CA GLU A 425 -20.55 -37.53 14.30
C GLU A 425 -19.79 -37.92 15.58
N LEU A 426 -18.46 -38.06 15.51
CA LEU A 426 -17.57 -38.41 16.62
C LEU A 426 -17.05 -37.21 17.43
N PHE A 427 -17.33 -35.96 17.04
CA PHE A 427 -16.89 -34.79 17.82
C PHE A 427 -17.93 -34.34 18.85
N ARG A 428 -18.06 -35.14 19.92
CA ARG A 428 -18.50 -34.65 21.24
C ARG A 428 -17.30 -34.67 22.17
N SER A 429 -16.76 -33.50 22.48
CA SER A 429 -16.49 -33.02 23.86
C SER A 429 -15.35 -31.99 23.87
N HIS A 430 -15.54 -30.96 24.71
CA HIS A 430 -14.59 -29.95 25.19
C HIS A 430 -14.56 -28.54 24.55
N GLU A 431 -14.83 -28.34 23.25
CA GLU A 431 -14.72 -26.98 22.65
C GLU A 431 -16.02 -26.28 22.25
N LYS A 432 -17.20 -26.92 22.35
CA LYS A 432 -18.50 -26.26 22.05
C LYS A 432 -18.73 -24.96 22.85
N ASN A 433 -18.21 -24.88 24.08
CA ASN A 433 -18.35 -23.71 24.95
C ASN A 433 -17.39 -22.55 24.60
N SER A 434 -16.61 -22.68 23.52
CA SER A 434 -15.62 -21.66 23.11
C SER A 434 -16.01 -20.85 21.88
N PHE A 435 -17.08 -21.25 21.20
CA PHE A 435 -17.66 -20.47 20.12
C PHE A 435 -18.51 -19.32 20.68
N PRO A 436 -18.46 -18.13 20.07
CA PRO A 436 -19.53 -17.16 20.23
C PRO A 436 -20.85 -17.86 19.90
N GLU A 437 -21.86 -17.69 20.74
CA GLU A 437 -23.23 -18.03 20.36
C GLU A 437 -23.61 -17.12 19.19
N CYS A 438 -23.61 -17.65 17.96
CA CYS A 438 -24.27 -17.02 16.83
C CYS A 438 -25.65 -17.67 16.69
N PRO A 439 -26.71 -17.10 17.30
CA PRO A 439 -28.03 -17.72 17.36
C PRO A 439 -28.64 -18.05 15.98
N ASP A 440 -28.17 -17.37 14.93
CA ASP A 440 -28.68 -17.50 13.56
C ASP A 440 -27.72 -18.22 12.59
N LEU A 441 -26.59 -18.75 13.06
CA LEU A 441 -25.59 -19.39 12.18
C LEU A 441 -24.89 -20.58 12.84
N SER A 442 -24.91 -21.74 12.15
CA SER A 442 -24.10 -22.90 12.52
C SER A 442 -22.90 -23.04 11.57
N ILE A 443 -21.71 -23.26 12.13
CA ILE A 443 -20.48 -23.26 11.35
C ILE A 443 -19.82 -24.64 11.42
N SER A 444 -19.45 -25.17 10.25
CA SER A 444 -18.73 -26.43 10.10
C SER A 444 -17.63 -26.30 9.05
N THR A 445 -16.65 -27.19 9.07
CA THR A 445 -15.60 -27.24 8.04
C THR A 445 -15.59 -28.61 7.37
N VAL A 446 -15.25 -28.62 6.08
CA VAL A 446 -15.16 -29.81 5.25
C VAL A 446 -13.84 -29.73 4.48
N PRO A 447 -12.94 -30.73 4.59
CA PRO A 447 -11.72 -30.76 3.79
C PRO A 447 -12.06 -30.80 2.29
N VAL A 448 -11.32 -30.03 1.48
CA VAL A 448 -11.49 -30.02 0.01
C VAL A 448 -10.15 -30.22 -0.69
N ASN A 449 -10.17 -30.89 -1.85
CA ASN A 449 -8.96 -31.15 -2.62
C ASN A 449 -8.48 -29.87 -3.32
N HIS A 450 -7.26 -29.45 -3.00
CA HIS A 450 -6.53 -28.36 -3.65
C HIS A 450 -5.03 -28.59 -3.49
N ALA A 451 -4.20 -27.97 -4.33
CA ALA A 451 -2.76 -27.98 -4.13
C ALA A 451 -2.44 -27.34 -2.77
N LEU A 452 -1.84 -28.14 -1.87
CA LEU A 452 -1.78 -27.95 -0.40
C LEU A 452 -3.15 -28.14 0.30
N ILE A 453 -3.17 -29.03 1.30
CA ILE A 453 -4.38 -29.47 2.04
C ILE A 453 -5.25 -28.26 2.42
N LEU A 454 -6.44 -28.18 1.79
CA LEU A 454 -7.43 -27.14 2.03
C LEU A 454 -8.48 -27.67 3.02
N MET A 455 -8.96 -26.80 3.91
CA MET A 455 -10.23 -27.02 4.61
C MET A 455 -11.22 -25.98 4.09
N GLY A 456 -12.19 -26.43 3.28
CA GLY A 456 -13.34 -25.61 2.96
C GLY A 456 -14.12 -25.33 4.23
N SER A 457 -14.58 -24.10 4.42
CA SER A 457 -15.50 -23.78 5.51
C SER A 457 -16.91 -23.86 4.94
N LEU A 458 -17.75 -24.76 5.46
CA LEU A 458 -19.17 -24.83 5.13
C LEU A 458 -19.94 -24.12 6.24
N CYS A 459 -20.30 -22.86 5.98
CA CYS A 459 -21.21 -22.12 6.83
C CYS A 459 -22.65 -22.56 6.53
N LEU A 460 -23.29 -23.26 7.46
CA LEU A 460 -24.70 -23.64 7.36
C LEU A 460 -25.53 -22.60 8.09
N LEU A 461 -26.14 -21.68 7.34
CA LEU A 461 -27.20 -20.82 7.84
C LEU A 461 -28.39 -21.69 8.21
N ARG A 462 -28.62 -21.86 9.51
CA ARG A 462 -29.90 -22.37 10.00
C ARG A 462 -30.82 -21.17 10.07
N THR A 463 -31.74 -21.06 9.11
CA THR A 463 -32.91 -20.24 9.33
C THR A 463 -33.66 -20.83 10.52
N GLN A 464 -33.92 -20.04 11.56
CA GLN A 464 -34.95 -20.40 12.51
C GLN A 464 -36.28 -20.36 11.74
N THR A 465 -36.65 -21.44 11.06
CA THR A 465 -38.06 -21.70 10.81
C THR A 465 -38.64 -22.04 12.17
N GLY A 466 -39.20 -21.02 12.83
CA GLY A 466 -40.01 -21.20 14.02
C GLY A 466 -41.12 -22.21 13.75
N ASN A 467 -41.38 -23.04 14.74
CA ASN A 467 -42.65 -23.75 14.87
C ASN A 467 -43.83 -22.76 14.94
#